data_AF-X1BGY8-F1
#
_entry.id   AF-X1BGY8-F1
#
_cell.length_a   1.000
_cell.length_b   1.000
_cell.length_c   1.000
_cell.angle_alpha   90.00
_cell.angle_beta   90.00
_cell.angle_gamma   90.00
#
_symmetry.space_group_name_H-M   'P 1'
#
loop_
_entity.id
_entity.type
_entity.pdbx_description
1 polymer ?
#
loop_
_entity_poly.entity_id
_entity_poly.type
_entity_poly.pdbx_seq_one_letter_code
_entity_poly.pdbx_strand_id
1 'polypeptide(L)'
;IPSQVRIASYIVIIATFVTIADRFMAAFFPPISKSLGPYIPLIVVNCIILGRQEAFSSKNSVGRSLVDALGMSTGFILALLVLSSIREILGMGTFLGHQVMGAWFKPWIIMILPAGAFITLGILLAVALVIESKTKKRR
;
A
#
# COMPACT_ATOMS: atom_id res chain seq x y z
N ILE A 1 -21.53 8.92 -16.36
CA ILE A 1 -21.39 9.88 -15.24
C ILE A 1 -20.91 11.22 -15.81
N PRO A 2 -21.59 12.34 -15.54
CA PRO A 2 -21.16 13.67 -15.97
C PRO A 2 -19.74 13.96 -15.49
N SER A 3 -18.94 14.67 -16.29
CA SER A 3 -17.51 14.91 -16.00
C SER A 3 -17.27 15.63 -14.66
N GLN A 4 -18.17 16.55 -14.28
CA GLN A 4 -18.04 17.39 -13.09
C GLN A 4 -18.19 16.63 -11.76
N VAL A 5 -18.95 15.54 -11.72
CA VAL A 5 -19.26 14.79 -10.47
C VAL A 5 -18.62 13.40 -10.42
N ARG A 6 -17.72 13.12 -11.37
CA ARG A 6 -17.13 11.79 -11.56
C ARG A 6 -16.29 11.34 -10.36
N ILE A 7 -15.39 12.20 -9.89
CA ILE A 7 -14.50 11.88 -8.76
C ILE A 7 -15.32 11.65 -7.47
N ALA A 8 -16.28 12.53 -7.19
CA ALA A 8 -17.17 12.39 -6.03
C ALA A 8 -17.97 11.08 -6.09
N SER A 9 -18.47 10.70 -7.28
CA SER A 9 -19.21 9.45 -7.47
C SER A 9 -18.32 8.22 -7.19
N TYR A 10 -17.06 8.22 -7.64
CA TYR A 10 -16.12 7.14 -7.35
C TYR A 10 -15.79 7.03 -5.86
N ILE A 11 -15.55 8.15 -5.20
CA ILE A 11 -15.29 8.18 -3.75
C ILE A 11 -16.49 7.61 -2.98
N VAL A 12 -17.72 7.95 -3.34
CA VAL A 12 -18.93 7.41 -2.69
C VAL A 12 -19.01 5.90 -2.87
N ILE A 13 -18.77 5.38 -4.08
CA ILE A 13 -18.77 3.94 -4.33
C ILE A 13 -17.68 3.23 -3.50
N ILE A 14 -16.46 3.77 -3.47
CA ILE A 14 -15.37 3.19 -2.67
C ILE A 14 -15.71 3.25 -1.18
N ALA A 15 -16.24 4.38 -0.69
CA ALA A 15 -16.61 4.57 0.70
C ALA A 15 -17.65 3.57 1.18
N THR A 16 -18.68 3.27 0.37
CA THR A 16 -19.69 2.28 0.75
C THR A 16 -19.08 0.88 0.88
N PHE A 17 -18.24 0.45 -0.07
CA PHE A 17 -17.57 -0.85 0.01
C PHE A 17 -16.61 -0.95 1.20
N VAL A 18 -15.80 0.08 1.46
CA VAL A 18 -14.87 0.09 2.61
C VAL A 18 -15.65 0.10 3.94
N THR A 19 -16.78 0.79 4.01
CA THR A 19 -17.64 0.81 5.20
C THR A 19 -18.26 -0.56 5.48
N ILE A 20 -18.70 -1.28 4.44
CA ILE A 20 -19.21 -2.65 4.59
C ILE A 20 -18.10 -3.57 5.11
N ALA A 21 -16.88 -3.44 4.59
CA ALA A 21 -15.72 -4.21 5.05
C ALA A 21 -15.36 -3.92 6.51
N ASP A 22 -15.41 -2.65 6.93
CA ASP A 22 -15.19 -2.28 8.34
C ASP A 22 -16.24 -2.90 9.27
N ARG A 23 -17.53 -2.82 8.90
CA ARG A 23 -18.60 -3.43 9.69
C ARG A 23 -18.47 -4.95 9.79
N PHE A 24 -18.00 -5.59 8.72
CA PHE A 24 -17.65 -7.01 8.74
C PHE A 24 -16.50 -7.29 9.72
N MET A 25 -15.43 -6.50 9.69
CA MET A 25 -14.30 -6.66 10.62
C MET A 25 -14.68 -6.37 12.07
N ALA A 26 -15.53 -5.38 12.34
CA ALA A 26 -16.00 -5.06 13.67
C ALA A 26 -16.80 -6.23 14.30
N ALA A 27 -17.48 -7.04 13.48
CA ALA A 27 -18.24 -8.19 13.93
C ALA A 27 -17.37 -9.43 14.23
N PHE A 28 -16.38 -9.74 13.38
CA PHE A 28 -15.56 -10.95 13.52
C PHE A 28 -14.22 -10.73 14.23
N PHE A 29 -13.61 -9.56 14.08
CA PHE A 29 -12.28 -9.23 14.62
C PHE A 29 -12.21 -7.81 15.23
N PRO A 30 -12.83 -7.60 16.40
CA PRO A 30 -12.84 -6.30 17.08
C PRO A 30 -11.47 -5.64 17.31
N PRO A 31 -10.40 -6.36 17.73
CA PRO A 31 -9.11 -5.69 17.98
C PRO A 31 -8.48 -5.14 16.70
N ILE A 32 -8.65 -5.84 15.57
CA ILE A 32 -8.08 -5.42 14.29
C ILE A 32 -8.88 -4.23 13.73
N SER A 33 -10.21 -4.25 13.84
CA SER A 33 -11.07 -3.11 13.44
C SER A 33 -10.69 -1.83 14.19
N LYS A 34 -10.39 -1.90 15.50
CA LYS A 34 -9.97 -0.73 16.28
C LYS A 34 -8.64 -0.13 15.79
N SER A 35 -7.68 -0.97 15.40
CA SER A 35 -6.40 -0.51 14.83
C SER A 35 -6.52 0.03 13.41
N LEU A 36 -7.43 -0.52 12.60
CA LEU A 36 -7.66 -0.08 11.22
C LEU A 36 -8.58 1.14 11.10
N GLY A 37 -9.37 1.45 12.13
CA GLY A 37 -10.34 2.54 12.14
C GLY A 37 -9.83 3.87 11.57
N PRO A 38 -8.68 4.40 12.04
CA PRO A 38 -8.11 5.63 11.51
C PRO A 38 -7.70 5.54 10.04
N TYR A 39 -7.39 4.35 9.52
CA TYR A 39 -6.95 4.15 8.14
C TYR A 39 -8.11 4.07 7.14
N ILE A 40 -9.34 3.84 7.59
CA ILE A 40 -10.51 3.72 6.69
C ILE A 40 -10.71 4.96 5.83
N PRO A 41 -10.76 6.20 6.37
CA PRO A 41 -10.83 7.40 5.54
C PRO A 41 -9.64 7.53 4.58
N LEU A 42 -8.43 7.15 5.01
CA LEU A 42 -7.21 7.18 4.16
C LEU A 42 -7.25 6.16 3.02
N ILE A 43 -7.93 5.02 3.20
CA ILE A 43 -8.13 4.03 2.13
C ILE A 43 -9.09 4.59 1.08
N VAL A 44 -10.18 5.25 1.49
CA VAL A 44 -11.19 5.82 0.58
C VAL A 44 -10.60 6.88 -0.34
N VAL A 45 -9.71 7.74 0.19
CA VAL A 45 -9.06 8.80 -0.58
C VAL A 45 -7.70 8.40 -1.16
N ASN A 46 -7.37 7.11 -1.16
CA ASN A 46 -6.07 6.67 -1.62
C ASN A 46 -5.86 6.95 -3.12
N CYS A 47 -4.75 7.61 -3.46
CA CYS A 47 -4.42 8.02 -4.82
C CYS A 47 -4.25 6.84 -5.79
N ILE A 48 -3.79 5.67 -5.32
CA ILE A 48 -3.62 4.50 -6.19
C ILE A 48 -4.97 3.94 -6.64
N ILE A 49 -5.96 3.93 -5.73
CA ILE A 49 -7.30 3.42 -6.01
C ILE A 49 -7.97 4.36 -6.99
N LEU A 50 -8.04 5.65 -6.66
CA LEU A 50 -8.67 6.65 -7.54
C LEU A 50 -7.98 6.73 -8.91
N GLY A 51 -6.64 6.76 -8.93
CA GLY A 51 -5.87 6.86 -10.17
C GLY A 51 -6.06 5.67 -11.11
N ARG A 52 -6.11 4.44 -10.59
CA ARG A 52 -6.37 3.25 -11.42
C ARG A 52 -7.83 3.14 -11.85
N GLN A 53 -8.77 3.54 -10.99
CA GLN A 53 -10.18 3.58 -11.36
C GLN A 53 -10.43 4.56 -12.51
N GLU A 54 -9.84 5.74 -12.46
CA GLU A 54 -9.95 6.74 -13.52
C GLU A 54 -9.23 6.32 -14.80
N ALA A 55 -7.99 5.84 -14.70
CA ALA A 55 -7.17 5.54 -15.88
C ALA A 55 -7.61 4.25 -16.60
N PHE A 56 -8.03 3.22 -15.87
CA PHE A 56 -8.25 1.88 -16.44
C PHE A 56 -9.71 1.41 -16.28
N SER A 57 -10.23 1.39 -15.06
CA SER A 57 -11.55 0.81 -14.78
C SER A 57 -12.70 1.56 -15.48
N SER A 58 -12.59 2.88 -15.61
CA SER A 58 -13.62 3.73 -16.24
C SER A 58 -13.76 3.53 -17.76
N LYS A 59 -12.77 2.90 -18.42
CA LYS A 59 -12.70 2.76 -19.89
C LYS A 59 -12.70 1.30 -20.36
N ASN A 60 -12.66 0.33 -19.46
CA ASN A 60 -12.51 -1.09 -19.78
C ASN A 60 -13.68 -1.93 -19.27
N SER A 61 -13.85 -3.12 -19.86
CA SER A 61 -14.82 -4.14 -19.42
C SER A 61 -14.49 -4.67 -18.01
N VAL A 62 -15.53 -4.99 -17.24
CA VAL A 62 -15.44 -5.48 -15.83
C VAL A 62 -14.39 -6.59 -15.65
N GLY A 63 -14.35 -7.58 -16.54
CA GLY A 63 -13.39 -8.69 -16.44
C GLY A 63 -11.91 -8.26 -16.52
N ARG A 64 -11.58 -7.32 -17.40
CA ARG A 64 -10.21 -6.76 -17.50
C ARG A 64 -9.89 -5.89 -16.28
N SER A 65 -10.87 -5.12 -15.80
CA SER A 65 -10.71 -4.27 -14.61
C SER A 65 -10.47 -5.09 -13.34
N LEU A 66 -11.05 -6.29 -13.22
CA LEU A 66 -10.78 -7.21 -12.10
C LEU A 66 -9.33 -7.71 -12.09
N VAL A 67 -8.81 -8.11 -13.26
CA VAL A 67 -7.41 -8.55 -13.38
C VAL A 67 -6.44 -7.40 -13.04
N ASP A 68 -6.73 -6.19 -13.51
CA ASP A 68 -5.95 -5.00 -13.16
C ASP A 68 -5.96 -4.71 -11.65
N ALA A 69 -7.15 -4.76 -11.04
CA ALA A 69 -7.31 -4.53 -9.61
C ALA A 69 -6.50 -5.55 -8.78
N LEU A 70 -6.59 -6.84 -9.11
CA LEU A 70 -5.82 -7.88 -8.43
C LEU A 70 -4.31 -7.70 -8.62
N GLY A 71 -3.85 -7.39 -9.83
CA GLY A 71 -2.44 -7.13 -10.13
C GLY A 71 -1.90 -5.93 -9.34
N MET A 72 -2.61 -4.81 -9.37
CA MET A 72 -2.21 -3.58 -8.67
C MET A 72 -2.24 -3.75 -7.14
N SER A 73 -3.27 -4.38 -6.59
CA SER A 73 -3.35 -4.62 -5.14
C SER A 73 -2.27 -5.58 -4.66
N THR A 74 -1.98 -6.63 -5.41
CA THR A 74 -0.90 -7.58 -5.05
C THR A 74 0.47 -6.91 -5.14
N GLY A 75 0.73 -6.13 -6.19
CA GLY A 75 1.96 -5.35 -6.33
C GLY A 75 2.14 -4.33 -5.21
N PHE A 76 1.06 -3.65 -4.80
CA PHE A 76 1.08 -2.69 -3.69
C PHE A 76 1.38 -3.38 -2.35
N ILE A 77 0.76 -4.53 -2.06
CA ILE A 77 1.05 -5.33 -0.86
C ILE A 77 2.52 -5.76 -0.84
N LEU A 78 3.04 -6.28 -1.95
CA LEU A 78 4.43 -6.71 -2.06
C LEU A 78 5.41 -5.55 -1.86
N ALA A 79 5.14 -4.40 -2.46
CA ALA A 79 5.97 -3.21 -2.28
C ALA A 79 5.99 -2.73 -0.83
N LEU A 80 4.83 -2.69 -0.17
CA LEU A 80 4.73 -2.35 1.25
C LEU A 80 5.39 -3.38 2.16
N LEU A 81 5.30 -4.68 1.83
CA LEU A 81 5.93 -5.74 2.60
C LEU A 81 7.45 -5.59 2.56
N VAL A 82 8.03 -5.43 1.37
CA VAL A 82 9.49 -5.21 1.22
C VAL A 82 9.93 -3.95 1.97
N LEU A 83 9.21 -2.84 1.81
CA LEU A 83 9.53 -1.59 2.50
C LEU A 83 9.42 -1.74 4.03
N SER A 84 8.38 -2.43 4.51
CA SER A 84 8.16 -2.66 5.95
C SER A 84 9.22 -3.59 6.52
N SER A 85 9.61 -4.66 5.82
CA SER A 85 10.66 -5.58 6.26
C SER A 85 12.01 -4.88 6.43
N ILE A 86 12.41 -4.04 5.47
CA ILE A 86 13.66 -3.26 5.58
C ILE A 86 13.59 -2.32 6.79
N ARG A 87 12.44 -1.67 7.00
CA ARG A 87 12.25 -0.73 8.11
C ARG A 87 12.14 -1.42 9.48
N GLU A 88 11.59 -2.62 9.55
CA GLU A 88 11.50 -3.40 10.78
C GLU A 88 12.91 -3.84 11.24
N ILE A 89 13.71 -4.36 10.30
CA ILE A 89 15.08 -4.81 10.58
C ILE A 89 15.96 -3.64 11.02
N LEU A 90 15.91 -2.51 10.31
CA LEU A 90 16.76 -1.35 10.61
C LEU A 90 16.24 -0.52 11.81
N GLY A 91 14.93 -0.50 12.02
CA GLY A 91 14.30 0.26 13.09
C GLY A 91 14.36 -0.44 14.44
N MET A 92 14.02 -1.73 14.49
CA MET A 92 13.84 -2.49 15.74
C MET A 92 14.78 -3.70 15.87
N GLY A 93 15.52 -4.08 14.82
CA GLY A 93 16.38 -5.27 14.83
C GLY A 93 15.59 -6.59 14.82
N THR A 94 14.29 -6.52 14.57
CA THR A 94 13.39 -7.67 14.50
C THR A 94 12.99 -7.96 13.05
N PHE A 95 12.65 -9.22 12.80
CA PHE A 95 12.02 -9.64 11.57
C PHE A 95 10.80 -10.49 11.92
N LEU A 96 9.60 -10.04 11.51
CA LEU A 96 8.34 -10.71 11.84
C LEU A 96 8.15 -10.93 13.35
N GLY A 97 8.65 -10.01 14.17
CA GLY A 97 8.58 -10.11 15.63
C GLY A 97 9.62 -11.02 16.30
N HIS A 98 10.47 -11.72 15.53
CA HIS A 98 11.62 -12.44 16.08
C HIS A 98 12.87 -11.53 16.11
N GLN A 99 13.59 -11.51 17.23
CA GLN A 99 14.85 -10.78 17.33
C GLN A 99 15.94 -11.47 16.51
N VAL A 100 16.34 -10.83 15.41
CA VAL A 100 17.41 -11.33 14.52
C VAL A 100 18.74 -10.65 14.85
N MET A 101 18.72 -9.41 15.34
CA MET A 101 19.92 -8.68 15.76
C MET A 101 20.13 -8.77 17.28
N GLY A 102 21.36 -9.07 17.69
CA GLY A 102 21.73 -9.19 19.12
C GLY A 102 21.76 -7.85 19.85
N ALA A 103 22.03 -7.89 21.16
CA ALA A 103 22.00 -6.75 22.10
C ALA A 103 22.91 -5.55 21.76
N TRP A 104 23.73 -5.65 20.70
CA TRP A 104 24.63 -4.60 20.21
C TRP A 104 23.97 -3.62 19.23
N PHE A 105 22.80 -3.97 18.69
CA PHE A 105 22.11 -3.12 17.73
C PHE A 105 21.26 -2.07 18.47
N LYS A 106 21.68 -0.80 18.39
CA LYS A 106 20.83 0.31 18.85
C LYS A 106 19.74 0.59 17.80
N PRO A 107 18.45 0.53 18.16
CA PRO A 107 17.35 0.87 17.28
C PRO A 107 17.54 2.24 16.60
N TRP A 108 17.46 2.30 15.28
CA TRP A 108 17.53 3.58 14.56
C TRP A 108 16.14 4.22 14.53
N ILE A 109 15.85 5.09 15.52
CA ILE A 109 14.58 5.83 15.62
C ILE A 109 14.21 6.55 14.31
N ILE A 110 15.20 7.05 13.57
CA ILE A 110 14.98 7.75 12.30
C ILE A 110 14.28 6.89 11.24
N MET A 111 14.42 5.57 11.32
CA MET A 111 13.80 4.62 10.38
C MET A 111 12.31 4.36 10.69
N ILE A 112 11.92 4.57 11.94
CA ILE A 112 10.52 4.45 12.40
C ILE A 112 9.72 5.69 11.99
N LEU A 113 10.36 6.86 11.97
CA LEU A 113 9.73 8.11 11.55
C LEU A 113 9.37 8.14 10.05
N PRO A 114 8.45 9.03 9.61
CA PRO A 114 8.09 9.18 8.21
C PRO A 114 9.29 9.47 7.29
N ALA A 115 10.30 10.20 7.79
CA ALA A 115 11.52 10.48 7.05
C ALA A 115 12.25 9.20 6.59
N GLY A 116 12.32 8.17 7.43
CA GLY A 116 12.90 6.88 7.08
C GLY A 116 12.13 6.14 5.98
N ALA A 117 10.81 6.31 5.92
CA ALA A 117 9.98 5.73 4.87
C ALA A 117 10.30 6.34 3.48
N PHE A 118 10.51 7.66 3.41
CA PHE A 118 10.88 8.31 2.15
C PHE A 118 12.29 7.93 1.68
N ILE A 119 13.26 7.82 2.59
CA ILE A 119 14.63 7.41 2.25
C ILE A 119 14.65 5.97 1.72
N THR A 120 13.99 5.05 2.43
CA THR A 120 13.91 3.64 2.01
C THR A 120 13.17 3.48 0.68
N LEU A 121 12.06 4.21 0.48
CA LEU A 121 11.35 4.23 -0.80
C LEU A 121 12.24 4.77 -1.93
N GLY A 122 12.99 5.85 -1.70
CA GLY A 122 13.90 6.42 -2.70
C GLY A 122 15.00 5.46 -3.13
N ILE A 123 15.62 4.76 -2.17
CA ILE A 123 16.64 3.73 -2.45
C ILE A 123 16.01 2.55 -3.19
N LEU A 124 14.83 2.09 -2.77
CA LEU A 124 14.15 0.97 -3.41
C LEU A 124 13.80 1.29 -4.88
N LEU A 125 13.32 2.50 -5.13
CA LEU A 125 13.06 2.99 -6.49
C LEU A 125 14.34 3.09 -7.32
N ALA A 126 15.43 3.61 -6.76
CA ALA A 126 16.72 3.67 -7.45
C ALA A 126 17.22 2.28 -7.85
N VAL A 127 17.13 1.29 -6.95
CA VAL A 127 17.49 -0.11 -7.24
C VAL A 127 16.59 -0.69 -8.31
N ALA A 128 15.27 -0.50 -8.21
CA ALA A 128 14.32 -0.98 -9.21
C ALA A 128 14.62 -0.41 -10.61
N LEU A 129 14.90 0.89 -10.71
CA LEU A 129 15.27 1.56 -11.96
C LEU A 129 16.59 1.02 -12.53
N VAL A 130 17.58 0.75 -11.68
CA VAL A 130 18.86 0.14 -12.12
C VAL A 130 18.64 -1.28 -12.65
N ILE A 131 17.85 -2.10 -11.97
CA ILE A 131 17.52 -3.46 -12.43
C ILE A 131 16.75 -3.41 -13.75
N GLU A 132 15.78 -2.51 -13.86
CA GLU A 132 14.99 -2.32 -15.09
C GLU A 132 15.89 -1.86 -16.25
N SER A 133 16.77 -0.89 -16.03
CA SER A 133 17.70 -0.41 -17.06
C SER A 133 18.65 -1.50 -17.55
N LYS A 134 19.15 -2.37 -16.65
CA LYS A 134 19.98 -3.53 -17.02
C LYS A 134 19.19 -4.57 -17.81
N THR A 135 17.93 -4.79 -17.45
CA THR A 135 17.05 -5.75 -18.13
C THR A 135 16.66 -5.24 -19.53
N LYS A 136 16.35 -3.95 -19.65
CA LYS A 136 16.02 -3.30 -20.93
C LYS A 136 17.22 -3.21 -21.87
N LYS A 137 18.44 -3.08 -21.34
CA LYS A 137 19.69 -3.12 -22.12
C LYS A 137 20.08 -4.53 -22.59
N ARG A 138 19.44 -5.58 -22.05
CA ARG A 138 19.62 -7.00 -22.43
C ARG A 138 18.57 -7.50 -23.45
N ARG A 139 17.50 -6.74 -23.69
CA ARG A 139 16.52 -6.97 -24.76
C ARG A 139 16.86 -6.09 -25.96
#